data_AF-A0A536TJQ6-F1
#
_entry.id   AF-A0A536TJQ6-F1
#
_cell.length_a   1.000
_cell.length_b   1.000
_cell.length_c   1.000
_cell.angle_alpha   90.00
_cell.angle_beta   90.00
_cell.angle_gamma   90.00
#
_symmetry.space_group_name_H-M   'P 1'
#
loop_
_entity.id
_entity.type
_entity.pdbx_description
1 polymer ?
#
loop_
_entity_poly.entity_id
_entity_poly.type
_entity_poly.pdbx_seq_one_letter_code
_entity_poly.pdbx_strand_id
1 'polypeptide(L)'
;MKAHHPAPDWAELVEQWQALGQQWALWWTGAEATAAIATQAPLETGNAALAVLAPAEAWIDPAAAAELTERYNRRFESLWERAIARSTGGFAPANETSPEVPDRRFGAGEWREEPYFAWLKDTYLLYAQYVCELAELAQCDPGAKRRIRFLARQYADAIAPCNFLATNPEALRRAVESGGASVAQGLANLLGDAQRGRITMTDESAFEVGRNLAVTPGSVVFRNDLIELIQYAPTTAEVYKRPLVIVPPCINKY
;
A
#
# COMPACT_ATOMS: atom_id res chain seq x y z
N MET A 1 -25.45 25.83 -7.51
CA MET A 1 -24.82 26.06 -8.82
C MET A 1 -23.81 24.95 -9.03
N LYS A 2 -24.01 24.07 -10.02
CA LYS A 2 -23.02 23.03 -10.38
C LYS A 2 -21.85 23.74 -11.08
N ALA A 3 -20.66 23.64 -10.52
CA ALA A 3 -19.46 24.15 -11.17
C ALA A 3 -19.22 23.32 -12.44
N HIS A 4 -19.35 23.95 -13.61
CA HIS A 4 -18.83 23.39 -14.85
C HIS A 4 -17.31 23.39 -14.74
N HIS A 5 -16.71 22.21 -14.55
CA HIS A 5 -15.28 22.06 -14.85
C HIS A 5 -15.13 22.29 -16.36
N PRO A 6 -14.28 23.25 -16.80
CA PRO A 6 -13.98 23.41 -18.22
C PRO A 6 -13.39 22.10 -18.75
N ALA A 7 -13.68 21.78 -20.01
CA ALA A 7 -13.07 20.64 -20.68
C ALA A 7 -11.53 20.76 -20.59
N PRO A 8 -10.81 19.67 -20.31
CA PRO A 8 -9.36 19.73 -20.16
C PRO A 8 -8.72 20.25 -21.45
N ASP A 9 -7.82 21.24 -21.32
CA ASP A 9 -7.01 21.72 -22.44
C ASP A 9 -5.99 20.63 -22.79
N TRP A 10 -6.27 19.90 -23.86
CA TRP A 10 -5.43 18.82 -24.33
C TRP A 10 -4.02 19.29 -24.73
N ALA A 11 -3.85 20.54 -25.15
CA ALA A 11 -2.53 21.07 -25.51
C ALA A 11 -1.66 21.25 -24.27
N GLU A 12 -2.22 21.89 -23.23
CA GLU A 12 -1.54 22.08 -21.94
C GLU A 12 -1.22 20.73 -21.29
N LEU A 13 -2.15 19.78 -21.34
CA LEU A 13 -1.96 18.45 -20.77
C LEU A 13 -0.83 17.68 -21.49
N VAL A 14 -0.77 17.74 -22.82
CA VAL A 14 0.32 17.12 -23.60
C VAL A 14 1.68 17.74 -23.25
N GLU A 15 1.76 19.06 -23.12
CA GLU A 15 2.99 19.75 -22.69
C GLU A 15 3.42 19.31 -21.29
N GLN A 16 2.49 19.21 -20.35
CA GLN A 16 2.75 18.71 -19.00
C GLN A 16 3.27 17.27 -19.01
N TRP A 17 2.65 16.37 -19.80
CA TRP A 17 3.11 14.99 -19.95
C TRP A 17 4.52 14.89 -20.52
N GLN A 18 4.85 15.70 -21.54
CA GLN A 18 6.20 15.73 -22.12
C GLN A 18 7.24 16.22 -21.11
N ALA A 19 6.93 17.28 -20.36
CA ALA A 19 7.82 17.82 -19.34
C ALA A 19 8.06 16.81 -18.19
N LEU A 20 7.00 16.16 -17.69
CA LEU A 20 7.10 15.13 -16.65
C LEU A 20 7.88 13.89 -17.13
N GLY A 21 7.65 13.47 -18.38
CA GLY A 21 8.38 12.35 -18.98
C GLY A 21 9.89 12.62 -19.11
N GLN A 22 10.28 13.84 -19.49
CA GLN A 22 11.69 14.24 -19.54
C GLN A 22 12.33 14.28 -18.15
N GLN A 23 11.63 14.83 -17.14
CA GLN A 23 12.13 14.86 -15.76
C GLN A 23 12.29 13.45 -15.16
N TRP A 24 11.34 12.56 -15.43
CA TRP A 24 11.41 11.16 -15.04
C TRP A 24 12.58 10.42 -15.70
N ALA A 25 12.78 10.61 -17.00
CA ALA A 25 13.89 10.03 -17.73
C ALA A 25 15.26 10.51 -17.22
N LEU A 26 15.37 11.80 -16.88
CA LEU A 26 16.58 12.38 -16.29
C LEU A 26 16.84 11.86 -14.86
N TRP A 27 15.80 11.72 -14.04
CA TRP A 27 15.93 11.12 -12.71
C TRP A 27 16.36 9.65 -12.79
N TRP A 28 15.75 8.87 -13.70
CA TRP A 28 16.08 7.45 -13.90
C TRP A 28 17.50 7.24 -14.42
N THR A 29 17.95 8.06 -15.38
CA THR A 29 19.32 7.98 -15.94
C THR A 29 20.38 8.59 -15.02
N GLY A 30 20.01 9.52 -14.13
CA GLY A 30 20.87 10.02 -13.07
C GLY A 30 20.99 9.11 -11.85
N ALA A 31 20.08 8.13 -11.68
CA ALA A 31 20.00 7.21 -10.56
C ALA A 31 20.72 5.86 -10.78
N GLU A 32 21.87 5.87 -11.47
CA GLU A 32 22.73 4.68 -11.66
C GLU A 32 23.20 4.04 -10.33
N ALA A 33 22.96 4.64 -9.17
CA ALA A 33 23.34 4.11 -7.86
C ALA A 33 22.38 3.07 -7.24
N THR A 34 21.22 2.77 -7.85
CA THR A 34 20.22 1.85 -7.26
C THR A 34 19.87 0.61 -8.10
N ALA A 35 20.48 0.44 -9.28
CA ALA A 35 20.25 -0.72 -10.15
C ALA A 35 20.95 -2.03 -9.67
N ALA A 36 21.79 -1.96 -8.63
CA ALA A 36 22.52 -3.11 -8.10
C ALA A 36 21.70 -4.02 -7.16
N ILE A 37 20.49 -3.61 -6.73
CA ILE A 37 19.66 -4.42 -5.81
C ILE A 37 18.66 -5.34 -6.56
N ALA A 38 18.33 -5.03 -7.82
CA ALA A 38 17.27 -5.74 -8.55
C ALA A 38 17.76 -6.84 -9.52
N THR A 39 19.07 -7.00 -9.74
CA THR A 39 19.63 -7.83 -10.83
C THR A 39 20.10 -9.24 -10.43
N GLN A 40 19.74 -9.75 -9.24
CA GLN A 40 20.03 -11.14 -8.83
C GLN A 40 18.86 -11.92 -8.23
N ALA A 41 17.65 -11.78 -8.77
CA ALA A 41 16.58 -12.74 -8.49
C ALA A 41 16.08 -13.38 -9.79
N PRO A 42 16.53 -14.59 -10.14
CA PRO A 42 15.95 -15.35 -11.23
C PRO A 42 14.45 -15.56 -10.98
N LEU A 43 13.66 -15.28 -12.02
CA LEU A 43 12.20 -15.36 -12.07
C LEU A 43 11.60 -16.77 -11.90
N GLU A 44 12.36 -17.76 -11.42
CA GLU A 44 11.90 -19.15 -11.28
C GLU A 44 11.40 -19.53 -9.87
N THR A 45 11.37 -18.60 -8.92
CA THR A 45 11.09 -18.98 -7.53
C THR A 45 9.98 -18.14 -6.92
N GLY A 46 8.75 -18.66 -6.93
CA GLY A 46 7.67 -18.22 -6.04
C GLY A 46 8.05 -18.28 -4.54
N ASN A 47 9.15 -18.96 -4.20
CA ASN A 47 9.74 -19.02 -2.85
C ASN A 47 10.86 -17.98 -2.58
N ALA A 48 11.40 -17.26 -3.58
CA ALA A 48 12.57 -16.39 -3.37
C ALA A 48 12.24 -15.12 -2.58
N ALA A 49 11.03 -14.56 -2.74
CA ALA A 49 10.63 -13.34 -2.03
C ALA A 49 10.54 -13.56 -0.50
N LEU A 50 10.18 -14.76 -0.06
CA LEU A 50 10.22 -15.14 1.36
C LEU A 50 11.65 -15.47 1.80
N ALA A 51 12.49 -16.06 0.94
CA ALA A 51 13.87 -16.44 1.27
C ALA A 51 14.78 -15.23 1.56
N VAL A 52 14.56 -14.07 0.92
CA VAL A 52 15.33 -12.83 1.20
C VAL A 52 14.99 -12.22 2.57
N LEU A 53 13.83 -12.57 3.14
CA LEU A 53 13.30 -11.93 4.35
C LEU A 53 13.17 -12.88 5.55
N ALA A 54 13.19 -14.20 5.32
CA ALA A 54 13.17 -15.22 6.36
C ALA A 54 14.55 -15.33 7.04
N PRO A 55 14.63 -15.43 8.37
CA PRO A 55 15.88 -15.76 9.05
C PRO A 55 16.40 -17.12 8.56
N ALA A 56 17.72 -17.24 8.44
CA ALA A 56 18.43 -18.39 7.83
C ALA A 56 18.13 -19.76 8.46
N GLU A 57 17.43 -19.79 9.60
CA GLU A 57 17.11 -20.99 10.39
C GLU A 57 15.69 -21.52 10.13
N ALA A 58 14.87 -20.82 9.35
CA ALA A 58 13.51 -21.25 9.05
C ALA A 58 13.49 -22.30 7.93
N TRP A 59 12.84 -23.43 8.18
CA TRP A 59 12.61 -24.46 7.16
C TRP A 59 11.12 -24.82 7.08
N ILE A 60 10.69 -25.32 5.92
CA ILE A 60 9.32 -25.79 5.69
C ILE A 60 9.40 -27.25 5.28
N ASP A 61 8.55 -28.10 5.87
CA ASP A 61 8.42 -29.50 5.45
C ASP A 61 7.97 -29.58 3.99
N PRO A 62 8.79 -30.17 3.09
CA PRO A 62 8.43 -30.31 1.68
C PRO A 62 7.10 -31.04 1.46
N ALA A 63 6.76 -32.02 2.29
CA ALA A 63 5.50 -32.74 2.19
C ALA A 63 4.30 -31.84 2.55
N ALA A 64 4.41 -31.08 3.65
CA ALA A 64 3.39 -30.14 4.06
C ALA A 64 3.22 -28.99 3.05
N ALA A 65 4.33 -28.48 2.49
CA ALA A 65 4.30 -27.47 1.43
C ALA A 65 3.64 -28.00 0.16
N ALA A 66 3.93 -29.24 -0.24
CA ALA A 66 3.32 -29.87 -1.41
C ALA A 66 1.80 -30.07 -1.21
N GLU A 67 1.38 -30.55 -0.04
CA GLU A 67 -0.04 -30.71 0.29
C GLU A 67 -0.79 -29.37 0.26
N LEU A 68 -0.20 -28.32 0.85
CA LEU A 68 -0.74 -26.96 0.80
C LEU A 68 -0.86 -26.46 -0.64
N THR A 69 0.21 -26.60 -1.43
CA THR A 69 0.25 -26.16 -2.83
C THR A 69 -0.82 -26.87 -3.65
N GLU A 70 -0.93 -28.18 -3.50
CA GLU A 70 -1.92 -29.01 -4.19
C GLU A 70 -3.37 -28.62 -3.80
N ARG A 71 -3.61 -28.33 -2.51
CA ARG A 71 -4.90 -27.79 -2.06
C ARG A 71 -5.24 -26.47 -2.74
N TYR A 72 -4.27 -25.56 -2.88
CA TYR A 72 -4.49 -24.26 -3.51
C TYR A 72 -4.58 -24.34 -5.03
N ASN A 73 -3.85 -25.24 -5.68
CA ASN A 73 -3.95 -25.50 -7.12
C ASN A 73 -5.39 -25.88 -7.51
N ARG A 74 -6.02 -26.82 -6.79
CA ARG A 74 -7.43 -27.16 -7.01
C ARG A 74 -8.38 -25.97 -6.84
N ARG A 75 -8.10 -25.07 -5.88
CA ARG A 75 -8.89 -23.84 -5.69
C ARG A 75 -8.68 -22.84 -6.83
N PHE A 76 -7.47 -22.72 -7.36
CA PHE A 76 -7.17 -21.90 -8.54
C PHE A 76 -7.83 -22.46 -9.80
N GLU A 77 -7.79 -23.78 -10.01
CA GLU A 77 -8.48 -24.47 -11.11
C GLU A 77 -9.99 -24.21 -11.04
N SER A 78 -10.62 -24.39 -9.88
CA SER A 78 -12.03 -24.07 -9.68
C SER A 78 -12.35 -22.59 -9.93
N LEU A 79 -11.45 -21.68 -9.55
CA LEU A 79 -11.61 -20.26 -9.86
C LEU A 79 -11.53 -19.98 -11.37
N TRP A 80 -10.60 -20.62 -12.07
CA TRP A 80 -10.42 -20.50 -13.52
C TRP A 80 -11.63 -21.07 -14.28
N GLU A 81 -12.12 -22.24 -13.91
CA GLU A 81 -13.33 -22.84 -14.48
C GLU A 81 -14.53 -21.90 -14.35
N ARG A 82 -14.70 -21.25 -13.19
CA ARG A 82 -15.75 -20.24 -12.97
C ARG A 82 -15.57 -19.01 -13.84
N ALA A 83 -14.34 -18.54 -14.02
CA ALA A 83 -14.05 -17.40 -14.89
C ALA A 83 -14.40 -17.72 -16.36
N ILE A 84 -14.08 -18.93 -16.82
CA ILE A 84 -14.48 -19.42 -18.15
C ILE A 84 -16.00 -19.57 -18.23
N ALA A 85 -16.65 -20.20 -17.26
CA ALA A 85 -18.10 -20.38 -17.27
C ALA A 85 -18.83 -19.03 -17.31
N ARG A 86 -18.35 -18.02 -16.57
CA ARG A 86 -18.93 -16.67 -16.59
C ARG A 86 -18.73 -15.96 -17.92
N SER A 87 -17.61 -16.18 -18.61
CA SER A 87 -17.36 -15.58 -19.94
C SER A 87 -18.14 -16.27 -21.07
N THR A 88 -18.48 -17.56 -20.90
CA THR A 88 -19.25 -18.34 -21.89
C THR A 88 -20.74 -18.49 -21.56
N GLY A 89 -21.22 -17.95 -20.44
CA GLY A 89 -22.60 -18.05 -19.99
C GLY A 89 -22.99 -19.43 -19.44
N GLY A 90 -22.01 -20.26 -19.08
CA GLY A 90 -22.20 -21.59 -18.51
C GLY A 90 -22.49 -21.59 -17.00
N PHE A 91 -22.83 -22.77 -16.47
CA PHE A 91 -23.04 -22.97 -15.03
C PHE A 91 -21.71 -22.89 -14.27
N ALA A 92 -21.62 -22.00 -13.29
CA ALA A 92 -20.46 -21.87 -12.43
C ALA A 92 -20.63 -22.74 -11.15
N PRO A 93 -19.64 -23.55 -10.75
CA PRO A 93 -19.68 -24.30 -9.49
C PRO A 93 -19.80 -23.38 -8.25
N ALA A 94 -20.35 -23.94 -7.17
CA ALA A 94 -20.64 -23.22 -5.93
C ALA A 94 -19.39 -22.59 -5.29
N ASN A 95 -19.57 -21.45 -4.61
CA ASN A 95 -18.46 -20.68 -4.05
C ASN A 95 -17.92 -21.29 -2.75
N GLU A 96 -16.81 -22.01 -2.83
CA GLU A 96 -16.06 -22.38 -1.63
C GLU A 96 -15.23 -21.19 -1.13
N THR A 97 -15.89 -20.38 -0.29
CA THR A 97 -15.30 -19.45 0.70
C THR A 97 -14.51 -18.25 0.15
N SER A 98 -15.15 -17.08 0.11
CA SER A 98 -14.48 -15.80 0.38
C SER A 98 -14.41 -15.59 1.90
N PRO A 99 -13.36 -14.92 2.42
CA PRO A 99 -13.19 -14.72 3.86
C PRO A 99 -14.37 -13.94 4.49
N GLU A 100 -14.72 -14.26 5.74
CA GLU A 100 -15.81 -13.68 6.55
C GLU A 100 -15.72 -12.15 6.75
N VAL A 101 -14.62 -11.51 6.35
CA VAL A 101 -14.41 -10.07 6.46
C VAL A 101 -14.19 -9.46 5.07
N PRO A 102 -15.05 -8.54 4.61
CA PRO A 102 -14.86 -7.83 3.35
C PRO A 102 -13.56 -7.01 3.36
N ASP A 103 -12.65 -7.28 2.43
CA ASP A 103 -11.44 -6.47 2.23
C ASP A 103 -11.83 -5.11 1.61
N ARG A 104 -11.62 -4.03 2.36
CA ARG A 104 -12.02 -2.66 2.00
C ARG A 104 -11.34 -2.15 0.73
N ARG A 105 -10.19 -2.72 0.35
CA ARG A 105 -9.46 -2.37 -0.89
C ARG A 105 -10.27 -2.68 -2.16
N PHE A 106 -11.23 -3.59 -2.06
CA PHE A 106 -12.07 -4.03 -3.18
C PHE A 106 -13.53 -3.59 -3.00
N GLY A 107 -13.73 -2.41 -2.40
CA GLY A 107 -15.06 -1.88 -2.11
C GLY A 107 -15.87 -1.49 -3.36
N ALA A 108 -15.19 -0.99 -4.40
CA ALA A 108 -15.82 -0.50 -5.62
C ALA A 108 -16.58 -1.60 -6.39
N GLY A 109 -17.64 -1.20 -7.11
CA GLY A 109 -18.55 -2.12 -7.79
C GLY A 109 -17.86 -2.93 -8.90
N GLU A 110 -16.89 -2.31 -9.57
CA GLU A 110 -16.12 -2.87 -10.68
C GLU A 110 -15.39 -4.16 -10.27
N TRP A 111 -14.96 -4.27 -9.02
CA TRP A 111 -14.33 -5.48 -8.45
C TRP A 111 -15.28 -6.69 -8.34
N ARG A 112 -16.57 -6.51 -8.62
CA ARG A 112 -17.63 -7.55 -8.62
C ARG A 112 -18.36 -7.66 -9.96
N GLU A 113 -18.56 -6.52 -10.61
CA GLU A 113 -19.36 -6.39 -11.83
C GLU A 113 -18.55 -6.79 -13.06
N GLU A 114 -17.33 -6.27 -13.18
CA GLU A 114 -16.47 -6.50 -14.34
C GLU A 114 -15.76 -7.87 -14.26
N PRO A 115 -15.95 -8.76 -15.24
CA PRO A 115 -15.43 -10.13 -15.19
C PRO A 115 -13.92 -10.21 -14.96
N TYR A 116 -13.14 -9.35 -15.62
CA TYR A 116 -11.68 -9.31 -15.49
C TYR A 116 -11.24 -8.91 -14.07
N PHE A 117 -11.80 -7.82 -13.53
CA PHE A 117 -11.43 -7.32 -12.20
C PHE A 117 -11.93 -8.23 -11.08
N ALA A 118 -13.11 -8.86 -11.25
CA ALA A 118 -13.60 -9.88 -10.33
C ALA A 118 -12.64 -11.08 -10.25
N TRP A 119 -12.25 -11.62 -11.41
CA TRP A 119 -11.28 -12.72 -11.48
C TRP A 119 -9.91 -12.34 -10.89
N LEU A 120 -9.40 -11.15 -11.22
CA LEU A 120 -8.11 -10.67 -10.72
C LEU A 120 -8.10 -10.54 -9.19
N LYS A 121 -9.15 -9.94 -8.63
CA LYS A 121 -9.34 -9.82 -7.18
C LYS A 121 -9.41 -11.19 -6.51
N ASP A 122 -10.25 -12.10 -7.02
CA ASP A 122 -10.44 -13.42 -6.42
C ASP A 122 -9.15 -14.25 -6.48
N THR A 123 -8.40 -14.14 -7.58
CA THR A 123 -7.08 -14.79 -7.76
C THR A 123 -6.07 -14.24 -6.76
N TYR A 124 -6.01 -12.92 -6.60
CA TYR A 124 -5.16 -12.26 -5.62
C TYR A 124 -5.50 -12.69 -4.18
N LEU A 125 -6.79 -12.66 -3.80
CA LEU A 125 -7.21 -13.03 -2.44
C LEU A 125 -6.85 -14.48 -2.13
N LEU A 126 -7.02 -15.38 -3.10
CA LEU A 126 -6.63 -16.78 -2.97
C LEU A 126 -5.11 -16.93 -2.81
N TYR A 127 -4.32 -16.20 -3.60
CA TYR A 127 -2.86 -16.21 -3.49
C TYR A 127 -2.35 -15.60 -2.17
N ALA A 128 -2.97 -14.53 -1.70
CA ALA A 128 -2.65 -13.91 -0.42
C ALA A 128 -2.89 -14.87 0.75
N GLN A 129 -3.98 -15.65 0.71
CA GLN A 129 -4.25 -16.70 1.69
C GLN A 129 -3.19 -17.81 1.62
N TYR A 130 -2.81 -18.25 0.40
CA TYR A 130 -1.75 -19.24 0.20
C TYR A 130 -0.43 -18.81 0.83
N VAL A 131 0.03 -17.59 0.55
CA VAL A 131 1.28 -17.05 1.10
C VAL A 131 1.23 -16.98 2.64
N CYS A 132 0.10 -16.56 3.21
CA CYS A 132 -0.06 -16.50 4.66
C CYS A 132 -0.06 -17.91 5.29
N GLU A 133 -0.75 -18.88 4.70
CA GLU A 133 -0.73 -20.27 5.19
C GLU A 133 0.64 -20.93 5.01
N LEU A 134 1.35 -20.65 3.93
CA LEU A 134 2.70 -21.14 3.70
C LEU A 134 3.66 -20.63 4.80
N ALA A 135 3.52 -19.37 5.19
CA ALA A 135 4.24 -18.79 6.33
C ALA A 135 3.91 -19.50 7.67
N GLU A 136 2.70 -20.03 7.82
CA GLU A 136 2.31 -20.84 8.99
C GLU A 136 2.96 -22.24 9.03
N LEU A 137 3.48 -22.75 7.91
CA LEU A 137 4.22 -24.03 7.90
C LEU A 137 5.68 -23.90 8.35
N ALA A 138 6.25 -22.68 8.34
CA ALA A 138 7.65 -22.45 8.71
C ALA A 138 7.97 -22.89 10.15
N GLN A 139 8.92 -23.81 10.29
CA GLN A 139 9.44 -24.29 11.57
C GLN A 139 10.65 -23.42 11.96
N CYS A 140 10.51 -22.66 13.05
CA CYS A 140 11.53 -21.73 13.55
C CYS A 140 11.18 -21.29 14.99
N ASP A 141 12.05 -20.50 15.62
CA ASP A 141 11.76 -19.93 16.94
C ASP A 141 10.54 -18.97 16.90
N PRO A 142 9.88 -18.70 18.04
CA PRO A 142 8.70 -17.84 18.08
C PRO A 142 8.93 -16.40 17.57
N GLY A 143 10.14 -15.86 17.71
CA GLY A 143 10.53 -14.56 17.19
C GLY A 143 10.62 -14.56 15.66
N ALA A 144 11.36 -15.51 15.09
CA ALA A 144 11.40 -15.73 13.65
C ALA A 144 10.01 -15.96 13.06
N LYS A 145 9.17 -16.77 13.73
CA LYS A 145 7.80 -17.05 13.27
C LYS A 145 6.95 -15.78 13.16
N ARG A 146 7.02 -14.89 14.15
CA ARG A 146 6.33 -13.58 14.11
C ARG A 146 6.84 -12.72 12.95
N ARG A 147 8.15 -12.72 12.70
CA ARG A 147 8.76 -11.98 11.59
C ARG A 147 8.31 -12.52 10.24
N ILE A 148 8.34 -13.84 10.02
CA ILE A 148 7.89 -14.49 8.78
C ILE A 148 6.41 -14.18 8.51
N ARG A 149 5.54 -14.31 9.52
CA ARG A 149 4.12 -13.94 9.40
C ARG A 149 3.93 -12.47 9.02
N PHE A 150 4.70 -11.58 9.63
CA PHE A 150 4.66 -10.16 9.30
C PHE A 150 5.05 -9.93 7.84
N LEU A 151 6.18 -10.50 7.39
CA LEU A 151 6.69 -10.34 6.04
C LEU A 151 5.76 -10.93 4.98
N ALA A 152 5.17 -12.10 5.24
CA ALA A 152 4.18 -12.72 4.36
C ALA A 152 2.97 -11.81 4.13
N ARG A 153 2.47 -11.17 5.20
CA ARG A 153 1.41 -10.16 5.09
C ARG A 153 1.88 -8.93 4.30
N GLN A 154 3.06 -8.39 4.59
CA GLN A 154 3.60 -7.25 3.86
C GLN A 154 3.79 -7.54 2.36
N TYR A 155 4.25 -8.74 2.02
CA TYR A 155 4.39 -9.18 0.64
C TYR A 155 3.03 -9.27 -0.05
N ALA A 156 2.06 -9.94 0.59
CA ALA A 156 0.69 -10.02 0.06
C ALA A 156 0.09 -8.62 -0.15
N ASP A 157 0.26 -7.72 0.81
CA ASP A 157 -0.24 -6.34 0.70
C ASP A 157 0.45 -5.54 -0.41
N ALA A 158 1.74 -5.78 -0.65
CA ALA A 158 2.51 -5.09 -1.67
C ALA A 158 2.10 -5.47 -3.10
N ILE A 159 1.74 -6.74 -3.33
CA ILE A 159 1.35 -7.25 -4.64
C ILE A 159 -0.15 -7.05 -4.95
N ALA A 160 -0.90 -6.42 -4.06
CA ALA A 160 -2.34 -6.21 -4.25
C ALA A 160 -2.63 -5.46 -5.58
N PRO A 161 -3.58 -5.94 -6.40
CA PRO A 161 -3.83 -5.35 -7.73
C PRO A 161 -4.35 -3.92 -7.66
N CYS A 162 -4.91 -3.49 -6.53
CA CYS A 162 -5.30 -2.10 -6.30
C CYS A 162 -4.10 -1.13 -6.21
N ASN A 163 -2.88 -1.62 -6.01
CA ASN A 163 -1.68 -0.78 -5.90
C ASN A 163 -1.17 -0.29 -7.25
N PHE A 164 -1.57 -0.90 -8.36
CA PHE A 164 -1.04 -0.60 -9.69
C PHE A 164 -2.12 0.03 -10.57
N LEU A 165 -1.75 1.11 -11.27
CA LEU A 165 -2.66 1.84 -12.15
C LEU A 165 -3.30 0.92 -13.20
N ALA A 166 -2.51 0.02 -13.81
CA ALA A 166 -2.98 -0.86 -14.89
C ALA A 166 -4.04 -1.89 -14.44
N THR A 167 -4.10 -2.19 -13.14
CA THR A 167 -4.99 -3.23 -12.58
C THR A 167 -6.03 -2.67 -11.61
N ASN A 168 -6.07 -1.35 -11.42
CA ASN A 168 -7.00 -0.69 -10.51
C ASN A 168 -8.15 -0.03 -11.33
N PRO A 169 -9.38 -0.56 -11.26
CA PRO A 169 -10.50 -0.04 -12.03
C PRO A 169 -10.88 1.39 -11.62
N GLU A 170 -10.74 1.75 -10.35
CA GLU A 170 -11.06 3.10 -9.86
C GLU A 170 -10.05 4.12 -10.41
N ALA A 171 -8.77 3.76 -10.45
CA ALA A 171 -7.71 4.59 -11.00
C ALA A 171 -7.84 4.75 -12.52
N LEU A 172 -8.14 3.66 -13.24
CA LEU A 172 -8.39 3.68 -14.68
C LEU A 172 -9.61 4.53 -15.04
N ARG A 173 -10.73 4.34 -14.32
CA ARG A 173 -11.92 5.17 -14.50
C ARG A 173 -11.61 6.64 -14.29
N ARG A 174 -10.93 6.99 -13.20
CA ARG A 174 -10.54 8.38 -12.91
C ARG A 174 -9.60 8.94 -13.99
N ALA A 175 -8.69 8.14 -14.52
CA ALA A 175 -7.82 8.53 -15.62
C ALA A 175 -8.64 8.89 -16.86
N VAL A 176 -9.63 8.07 -17.23
CA VAL A 176 -10.52 8.34 -18.36
C VAL A 176 -11.40 9.58 -18.11
N GLU A 177 -12.07 9.66 -16.97
CA GLU A 177 -12.96 10.78 -16.60
C GLU A 177 -12.24 12.14 -16.57
N SER A 178 -10.96 12.13 -16.18
CA SER A 178 -10.12 13.33 -16.12
C SER A 178 -9.34 13.61 -17.41
N GLY A 179 -9.53 12.83 -18.48
CA GLY A 179 -8.73 12.96 -19.70
C GLY A 179 -7.22 12.76 -19.48
N GLY A 180 -6.83 11.99 -18.46
CA GLY A 180 -5.45 11.76 -18.07
C GLY A 180 -4.87 12.76 -17.07
N ALA A 181 -5.59 13.82 -16.69
CA ALA A 181 -5.08 14.84 -15.77
C ALA A 181 -4.75 14.27 -14.38
N SER A 182 -5.53 13.29 -13.89
CA SER A 182 -5.24 12.62 -12.61
C SER A 182 -3.92 11.86 -12.62
N VAL A 183 -3.53 11.26 -13.75
CA VAL A 183 -2.27 10.52 -13.89
C VAL A 183 -1.10 11.49 -13.99
N ALA A 184 -1.24 12.56 -14.77
CA ALA A 184 -0.24 13.63 -14.86
C ALA A 184 0.06 14.24 -13.48
N GLN A 185 -0.99 14.57 -12.72
CA GLN A 185 -0.84 15.07 -11.36
C GLN A 185 -0.17 14.05 -10.43
N GLY A 186 -0.54 12.77 -10.53
CA GLY A 186 0.10 11.70 -9.74
C GLY A 186 1.60 11.56 -10.02
N LEU A 187 2.01 11.67 -11.29
CA LEU A 187 3.41 11.65 -11.69
C LEU A 187 4.17 12.90 -11.21
N ALA A 188 3.55 14.08 -11.28
CA ALA A 188 4.13 15.31 -10.74
C ALA A 188 4.38 15.20 -9.22
N ASN A 189 3.42 14.61 -8.48
CA ASN A 189 3.58 14.34 -7.05
C ASN A 189 4.74 13.36 -6.80
N LEU A 190 4.80 12.26 -7.55
CA LEU A 190 5.85 11.25 -7.43
C LEU A 190 7.25 11.83 -7.67
N LEU A 191 7.41 12.68 -8.70
CA LEU A 191 8.66 13.37 -8.99
C LEU A 191 9.04 14.34 -7.87
N GLY A 192 8.08 15.12 -7.37
CA GLY A 192 8.29 16.02 -6.25
C GLY A 192 8.74 15.28 -4.98
N ASP A 193 8.18 14.10 -4.72
CA ASP A 193 8.55 13.25 -3.59
C ASP A 193 9.92 12.61 -3.76
N ALA A 194 10.23 12.14 -4.97
CA ALA A 194 11.54 11.58 -5.30
C ALA A 194 12.68 12.61 -5.10
N GLN A 195 12.45 13.87 -5.49
CA GLN A 195 13.40 14.96 -5.26
C GLN A 195 13.60 15.28 -3.77
N ARG A 196 12.56 15.11 -2.95
CA ARG A 196 12.64 15.32 -1.49
C ARG A 196 13.23 14.11 -0.74
N GLY A 197 13.34 12.96 -1.40
CA GLY A 197 13.77 11.70 -0.77
C GLY A 197 12.75 11.11 0.21
N ARG A 198 11.50 11.59 0.20
CA ARG A 198 10.41 11.11 1.06
C ARG A 198 9.05 11.35 0.43
N ILE A 199 8.09 10.49 0.77
CA ILE A 199 6.69 10.62 0.33
C ILE A 199 6.03 11.76 1.10
N THR A 200 5.41 12.70 0.39
CA THR A 200 4.73 13.85 0.98
C THR A 200 3.27 13.49 1.27
N MET A 201 2.86 13.56 2.53
CA MET A 201 1.48 13.23 2.94
C MET A 201 0.55 14.44 2.96
N THR A 202 1.09 15.64 3.05
CA THR A 202 0.32 16.88 3.13
C THR A 202 1.13 18.05 2.59
N ASP A 203 0.46 19.14 2.23
CA ASP A 203 1.14 20.38 1.87
C ASP A 203 1.73 21.03 3.13
N GLU A 204 3.04 20.88 3.33
CA GLU A 204 3.75 21.46 4.47
C GLU A 204 3.78 22.98 4.43
N SER A 205 3.64 23.61 3.25
CA SER A 205 3.62 25.08 3.14
C SER A 205 2.33 25.68 3.74
N ALA A 206 1.28 24.87 3.87
CA ALA A 206 0.04 25.26 4.51
C ALA A 206 0.15 25.30 6.04
N PHE A 207 1.17 24.69 6.64
CA PHE A 207 1.32 24.57 8.09
C PHE A 207 2.57 25.26 8.61
N GLU A 208 2.39 26.07 9.65
CA GLU A 208 3.44 26.75 10.37
C GLU A 208 3.26 26.47 11.87
N VAL A 209 4.25 25.78 12.45
CA VAL A 209 4.28 25.45 13.88
C VAL A 209 4.28 26.75 14.69
N GLY A 210 3.37 26.83 15.65
CA GLY A 210 3.14 28.01 16.47
C GLY A 210 2.16 29.03 15.87
N ARG A 211 1.78 28.93 14.59
CA ARG A 211 0.81 29.84 13.96
C ARG A 211 -0.54 29.20 13.67
N ASN A 212 -0.53 28.03 13.02
CA ASN A 212 -1.75 27.27 12.71
C ASN A 212 -1.61 25.77 13.02
N LEU A 213 -0.47 25.35 13.55
CA LEU A 213 -0.21 24.02 14.08
C LEU A 213 0.42 24.16 15.47
N ALA A 214 0.07 23.28 16.42
CA ALA A 214 0.58 23.32 17.80
C ALA A 214 0.39 24.70 18.50
N VAL A 215 -0.81 25.28 18.35
CA VAL A 215 -1.14 26.65 18.83
C VAL A 215 -1.78 26.72 20.21
N THR A 216 -1.87 25.59 20.94
CA THR A 216 -2.43 25.59 22.29
C THR A 216 -1.57 26.48 23.19
N PRO A 217 -2.13 27.53 23.82
CA PRO A 217 -1.34 28.46 24.62
C PRO A 217 -0.58 27.74 25.72
N GLY A 218 0.71 28.03 25.86
CA GLY A 218 1.58 27.38 26.82
C GLY A 218 2.96 28.03 26.81
N SER A 219 3.84 27.56 27.70
CA SER A 219 5.21 28.05 27.81
C SER A 219 6.16 26.92 28.16
N VAL A 220 7.42 27.04 27.70
CA VAL A 220 8.50 26.13 28.10
C VAL A 220 8.94 26.51 29.51
N VAL A 221 8.74 25.60 30.47
CA VAL A 221 9.06 25.81 31.89
C VAL A 221 10.33 25.09 32.34
N PHE A 222 10.84 24.17 31.53
CA PHE A 222 12.11 23.49 31.74
C PHE A 222 12.73 23.06 30.40
N ARG A 223 14.06 23.10 30.30
CA ARG A 223 14.82 22.69 29.11
C ARG A 223 16.14 22.04 29.50
N ASN A 224 16.49 20.94 28.83
CA ASN A 224 17.83 20.33 28.88
C ASN A 224 18.23 19.81 27.49
N ASP A 225 19.33 19.06 27.40
CA ASP A 225 19.86 18.53 26.13
C ASP A 225 18.93 17.52 25.42
N LEU A 226 17.94 16.98 26.14
CA LEU A 226 17.03 15.95 25.63
C LEU A 226 15.61 16.45 25.42
N ILE A 227 15.10 17.35 26.28
CA ILE A 227 13.68 17.72 26.32
C ILE A 227 13.45 19.21 26.55
N GLU A 228 12.29 19.65 26.11
CA GLU A 228 11.60 20.84 26.58
C GLU A 228 10.30 20.42 27.27
N LEU A 229 10.06 20.92 28.49
CA LEU A 229 8.80 20.70 29.21
C LEU A 229 7.88 21.88 28.95
N ILE A 230 6.74 21.62 28.31
CA ILE A 230 5.71 22.62 28.04
C ILE A 230 4.64 22.55 29.11
N GLN A 231 4.34 23.67 29.76
CA GLN A 231 3.17 23.85 30.59
C GLN A 231 2.12 24.65 29.82
N TYR A 232 0.99 24.02 29.50
CA TYR A 232 -0.14 24.67 28.84
C TYR A 232 -0.86 25.63 29.80
N ALA A 233 -1.36 26.74 29.25
CA ALA A 233 -2.14 27.71 29.98
C ALA A 233 -3.51 27.11 30.35
N PRO A 234 -4.00 27.32 31.58
CA PRO A 234 -5.32 26.83 31.97
C PRO A 234 -6.40 27.55 31.15
N THR A 235 -7.39 26.78 30.68
CA THR A 235 -8.57 27.31 29.97
C THR A 235 -9.80 27.45 30.89
N THR A 236 -9.65 27.13 32.18
CA THR A 236 -10.69 27.17 33.22
C THR A 236 -10.17 27.86 34.48
N ALA A 237 -11.08 28.37 35.32
CA ALA A 237 -10.72 29.03 36.58
C ALA A 237 -10.16 28.05 37.62
N GLU A 238 -10.66 26.81 37.63
CA GLU A 238 -10.21 25.74 38.52
C GLU A 238 -9.69 24.56 37.68
N VAL A 239 -8.68 23.86 38.22
CA VAL A 239 -8.09 22.67 37.63
C VAL A 239 -7.94 21.57 38.68
N TYR A 240 -7.81 20.32 38.25
CA TYR A 240 -7.57 19.21 39.16
C TYR A 240 -6.22 19.36 39.88
N LYS A 241 -6.19 18.98 41.16
CA LYS A 241 -4.98 19.05 42.00
C LYS A 241 -3.80 18.23 41.46
N ARG A 242 -4.06 17.11 40.78
CA ARG A 242 -3.01 16.26 40.20
C ARG A 242 -2.80 16.65 38.73
N PRO A 243 -1.55 16.98 38.32
CA PRO A 243 -1.25 17.28 36.92
C PRO A 243 -1.27 16.01 36.06
N LEU A 244 -1.55 16.18 34.77
CA LEU A 244 -1.33 15.18 33.74
C LEU A 244 0.01 15.46 33.05
N VAL A 245 0.86 14.45 32.95
CA VAL A 245 2.12 14.51 32.19
C VAL A 245 1.97 13.65 30.93
N ILE A 246 2.23 14.24 29.77
CA ILE A 246 2.17 13.56 28.47
C ILE A 246 3.61 13.31 28.03
N VAL A 247 3.94 12.04 27.74
CA VAL A 247 5.25 11.64 27.21
C VAL A 247 5.07 11.17 25.77
N PRO A 248 5.32 12.03 24.77
CA PRO A 248 5.15 11.66 23.37
C PRO A 248 6.26 10.71 22.90
N PRO A 249 6.05 9.95 21.81
CA PRO A 249 7.12 9.17 21.19
C PRO A 249 8.22 10.08 20.62
N CYS A 250 9.47 9.61 20.67
CA CYS A 250 10.63 10.30 20.11
C CYS A 250 10.80 10.11 18.59
N ILE A 251 9.95 9.28 17.96
CA ILE A 251 9.89 9.08 16.51
C ILE A 251 8.45 9.40 16.08
N ASN A 252 8.29 10.54 15.37
CA ASN A 252 7.07 11.08 14.76
C ASN A 252 5.73 10.56 15.32
N LYS A 253 5.21 11.24 16.35
CA LYS A 253 3.79 11.45 16.65
C LYS A 253 3.68 12.33 17.91
N TYR A 254 2.85 13.37 17.90
CA TYR A 254 2.31 14.01 19.10
C TYR A 254 0.80 13.81 19.09
#